data_AF-A0A7H8M982-F1
#
_entry.id   AF-A0A7H8M982-F1
#
_cell.length_a   1.000
_cell.length_b   1.000
_cell.length_c   1.000
_cell.angle_alpha   90.00
_cell.angle_beta   90.00
_cell.angle_gamma   90.00
#
_symmetry.space_group_name_H-M   'P 1'
#
loop_
_entity.id
_entity.type
_entity.pdbx_description
1 polymer ?
#
loop_
_entity_poly.entity_id
_entity_poly.type
_entity_poly.pdbx_seq_one_letter_code
_entity_poly.pdbx_strand_id
1 'polypeptide(L)'
;MSACTGRITSLLTLAVLVLGGAGCANVPSGGQVVSGRPAERAERVDDPYVRLIPVKPRPDWGPAEIVSGFLAASASFDDGHKVAKMYLGGRTSWNPGLRPSVTVLASRVTDPHVIKSAGNQAAVRVTGEELGTITADGQYTASPKEFEAVYQLSKTPQGVWRITGLPGDEKSGLLLTKDDVERAMRTVNLFFFAPDRHTLVPNGVFLPVANRQALPTQLVQALLAGPTSWLAGAVDSAFPEGTRLRRGVQIEKEVATVDLTKEARGGDVDRMSAQLSWTMRQLSEIKQWRLQIDGETVAPDDMDATQPMNGWQENSPDGAASQEGAHQNAYVVGPSGFIGTLEGDRAQPLVTGAAGYLSHPAVAPGYQEFAGLSSDGTQLLVAAPVTGAPSPRVLLTAHRGARFTAPSWSGDGTLWAVESTKDASWLWVRRPGKPPVRAAHWGLGGRQVLAFHVARDGVRAAVIARIDGRPQVQLGRIAHDPDGSLDVGSFLPVSSELQDAVDLSWRDYNTLAVLGRAKRDSQTLPFLMPISGSAIIPLGVGSLGEPRTIAAAPGAPILIGTRSSGKDQICRQSAPSNSYSPWLCPTPAKDPSYPR
;
A
#
# COMPACT_ATOMS: atom_id res chain seq x y z
N MET A 1 48.05 -58.43 -53.13
CA MET A 1 47.35 -58.67 -54.41
C MET A 1 45.87 -58.76 -54.12
N SER A 2 45.09 -58.02 -54.91
CA SER A 2 43.65 -58.11 -55.21
C SER A 2 42.93 -59.38 -54.74
N ALA A 3 41.64 -59.44 -54.48
CA ALA A 3 40.48 -58.55 -54.40
C ALA A 3 39.29 -59.53 -54.21
N CYS A 4 38.10 -59.00 -53.88
CA CYS A 4 36.81 -59.68 -54.06
C CYS A 4 36.53 -60.87 -53.13
N THR A 5 35.35 -61.11 -52.57
CA THR A 5 33.98 -60.55 -52.71
C THR A 5 33.14 -61.31 -51.69
N GLY A 6 32.10 -60.71 -51.12
CA GLY A 6 31.12 -61.48 -50.35
C GLY A 6 30.16 -60.61 -49.56
N ARG A 7 29.27 -59.92 -50.27
CA ARG A 7 28.19 -59.09 -49.73
C ARG A 7 27.05 -59.96 -49.20
N ILE A 8 26.37 -59.43 -48.17
CA ILE A 8 25.01 -59.72 -47.68
C ILE A 8 24.89 -60.88 -46.67
N THR A 9 24.94 -60.50 -45.38
CA THR A 9 24.14 -61.12 -44.30
C THR A 9 23.98 -60.10 -43.18
N SER A 10 22.73 -59.70 -42.91
CA SER A 10 22.12 -59.54 -41.58
C SER A 10 20.91 -58.62 -41.62
N LEU A 11 19.80 -59.18 -42.12
CA LEU A 11 18.43 -58.78 -41.79
C LEU A 11 18.03 -59.62 -40.57
N LEU A 12 18.08 -59.03 -39.37
CA LEU A 12 17.41 -59.54 -38.17
C LEU A 12 17.53 -58.47 -37.08
N THR A 13 16.46 -58.30 -36.29
CA THR A 13 16.26 -57.32 -35.21
C THR A 13 15.81 -55.91 -35.63
N LEU A 14 14.71 -55.83 -36.38
CA LEU A 14 13.79 -54.69 -36.33
C LEU A 14 12.55 -55.12 -35.52
N ALA A 15 12.12 -54.24 -34.61
CA ALA A 15 10.92 -54.32 -33.76
C ALA A 15 11.04 -55.10 -32.43
N VAL A 16 11.65 -54.49 -31.41
CA VAL A 16 11.13 -54.46 -30.02
C VAL A 16 11.71 -53.22 -29.29
N LEU A 17 10.79 -52.36 -28.82
CA LEU A 17 10.93 -51.31 -27.79
C LEU A 17 11.82 -50.07 -28.04
N VAL A 18 11.14 -49.06 -28.59
CA VAL A 18 11.44 -47.63 -28.55
C VAL A 18 11.21 -47.04 -27.13
N LEU A 19 12.02 -47.41 -26.15
CA LEU A 19 12.04 -46.72 -24.84
C LEU A 19 13.48 -46.55 -24.31
N GLY A 20 14.32 -45.92 -25.12
CA GLY A 20 15.55 -45.28 -24.64
C GLY A 20 15.23 -43.87 -24.20
N GLY A 21 14.84 -43.70 -22.93
CA GLY A 21 14.66 -42.38 -22.33
C GLY A 21 15.95 -41.59 -22.42
N ALA A 22 15.92 -40.50 -23.19
CA ALA A 22 16.89 -39.42 -23.06
C ALA A 22 16.78 -38.85 -21.64
N GLY A 23 17.62 -39.34 -20.73
CA GLY A 23 17.93 -38.69 -19.48
C GLY A 23 18.74 -37.42 -19.76
N CYS A 24 18.12 -36.43 -20.39
CA CYS A 24 18.60 -35.06 -20.30
C CYS A 24 18.38 -34.64 -18.86
N ALA A 25 19.46 -34.66 -18.07
CA ALA A 25 19.54 -33.88 -16.85
C ALA A 25 19.26 -32.42 -17.24
N ASN A 26 18.01 -31.98 -17.03
CA ASN A 26 17.64 -30.58 -17.16
C ASN A 26 18.21 -29.88 -15.93
N VAL A 27 19.47 -29.47 -16.03
CA VAL A 27 20.06 -28.47 -15.15
C VAL A 27 19.19 -27.22 -15.32
N PRO A 28 18.58 -26.66 -14.26
CA PRO A 28 17.89 -25.38 -14.36
C PRO A 28 18.93 -24.30 -14.70
N SER A 29 19.11 -24.01 -15.99
CA SER A 29 19.84 -22.85 -16.47
C SER A 29 18.94 -21.63 -16.30
N GLY A 30 18.86 -21.16 -15.06
CA GLY A 30 18.06 -20.02 -14.64
C GLY A 30 18.45 -19.55 -13.25
N GLY A 31 19.74 -19.65 -12.90
CA GLY A 31 20.27 -18.88 -11.79
C GLY A 31 20.21 -17.41 -12.20
N GLN A 32 19.22 -16.67 -11.69
CA GLN A 32 19.22 -15.23 -11.85
C GLN A 32 20.53 -14.69 -11.27
N VAL A 33 21.28 -14.00 -12.11
CA VAL A 33 22.35 -13.11 -11.67
C VAL A 33 21.66 -12.01 -10.86
N VAL A 34 21.52 -12.20 -9.55
CA VAL A 34 21.14 -11.12 -8.63
C VAL A 34 22.39 -10.30 -8.37
N SER A 35 22.79 -9.53 -9.38
CA SER A 35 23.68 -8.40 -9.18
C SER A 35 22.83 -7.20 -8.77
N GLY A 36 22.54 -7.12 -7.49
CA GLY A 36 21.83 -6.01 -6.88
C GLY A 36 21.85 -6.19 -5.38
N ARG A 37 22.34 -5.19 -4.65
CA ARG A 37 22.31 -5.17 -3.18
C ARG A 37 20.87 -5.45 -2.69
N PRO A 38 20.69 -6.16 -1.57
CA PRO A 38 19.38 -6.59 -1.11
C PRO A 38 18.38 -5.44 -1.02
N ALA A 39 17.17 -5.66 -1.55
CA ALA A 39 16.00 -4.79 -1.40
C ALA A 39 15.43 -4.80 0.04
N GLU A 40 16.32 -4.83 1.05
CA GLU A 40 15.99 -4.84 2.48
C GLU A 40 15.94 -3.43 3.07
N ARG A 41 16.27 -2.41 2.28
CA ARG A 41 15.95 -1.04 2.62
C ARG A 41 14.70 -0.72 1.84
N ALA A 42 13.54 -0.62 2.50
CA ALA A 42 12.49 0.27 1.98
C ALA A 42 13.23 1.55 1.61
N GLU A 43 13.25 1.92 0.32
CA GLU A 43 14.04 3.06 -0.16
C GLU A 43 13.82 4.20 0.81
N ARG A 44 14.91 4.68 1.44
CA ARG A 44 14.76 5.79 2.36
C ARG A 44 14.24 6.95 1.53
N VAL A 45 13.36 7.74 2.13
CA VAL A 45 12.77 8.91 1.47
C VAL A 45 13.87 9.83 0.91
N ASP A 46 15.03 9.85 1.57
CA ASP A 46 16.23 10.60 1.20
C ASP A 46 17.34 9.75 0.55
N ASP A 47 17.09 8.52 0.07
CA ASP A 47 18.09 7.77 -0.70
C ASP A 47 18.46 8.50 -2.01
N PRO A 48 19.69 8.33 -2.54
CA PRO A 48 20.13 8.99 -3.76
C PRO A 48 19.13 8.76 -4.90
N TYR A 49 18.63 9.85 -5.50
CA TYR A 49 17.70 9.77 -6.62
C TYR A 49 18.44 9.85 -7.95
N VAL A 50 17.92 9.14 -8.96
CA VAL A 50 18.39 9.27 -10.33
C VAL A 50 17.78 10.53 -10.92
N ARG A 51 18.58 11.60 -11.00
CA ARG A 51 18.13 12.86 -11.58
C ARG A 51 17.82 12.68 -13.07
N LEU A 52 16.60 13.02 -13.47
CA LEU A 52 16.23 13.11 -14.88
C LEU A 52 16.85 14.35 -15.49
N ILE A 53 17.70 14.17 -16.50
CA ILE A 53 18.26 15.25 -17.31
C ILE A 53 17.46 15.34 -18.61
N PRO A 54 16.53 16.31 -18.73
CA PRO A 54 15.69 16.42 -19.90
C PRO A 54 16.46 17.01 -21.10
N VAL A 55 16.10 16.58 -22.31
CA VAL A 55 16.67 17.10 -23.56
C VAL A 55 15.90 18.36 -23.99
N LYS A 56 16.61 19.37 -24.49
CA LYS A 56 16.01 20.60 -25.06
C LYS A 56 15.43 20.32 -26.47
N PRO A 57 14.36 21.02 -26.89
CA PRO A 57 13.81 20.86 -28.23
C PRO A 57 14.84 21.27 -29.29
N ARG A 58 14.97 20.47 -30.35
CA ARG A 58 15.88 20.79 -31.46
C ARG A 58 15.14 21.47 -32.63
N PRO A 59 15.83 22.32 -33.41
CA PRO A 59 15.20 23.04 -34.52
C PRO A 59 14.63 22.15 -35.62
N ASP A 60 15.21 20.96 -35.82
CA ASP A 60 14.88 19.98 -36.85
C ASP A 60 13.73 19.04 -36.47
N TRP A 61 13.26 19.08 -35.22
CA TRP A 61 12.20 18.18 -34.74
C TRP A 61 10.82 18.53 -35.30
N GLY A 62 10.11 17.49 -35.76
CA GLY A 62 8.73 17.59 -36.22
C GLY A 62 7.72 17.63 -35.07
N PRO A 63 6.41 17.70 -35.38
CA PRO A 63 5.38 17.82 -34.36
C PRO A 63 5.34 16.65 -33.36
N ALA A 64 5.52 15.41 -33.84
CA ALA A 64 5.49 14.22 -32.99
C ALA A 64 6.69 14.19 -32.03
N GLU A 65 7.89 14.53 -32.51
CA GLU A 65 9.11 14.59 -31.70
C GLU A 65 9.03 15.71 -30.65
N ILE A 66 8.43 16.85 -30.98
CA ILE A 66 8.20 17.94 -30.02
C ILE A 66 7.25 17.49 -28.89
N VAL A 67 6.16 16.78 -29.20
CA VAL A 67 5.25 16.26 -28.16
C VAL A 67 5.93 15.18 -27.32
N SER A 68 6.61 14.22 -27.94
CA SER A 68 7.36 13.18 -27.22
C SER A 68 8.42 13.77 -26.29
N GLY A 69 9.18 14.75 -26.79
CA GLY A 69 10.19 15.47 -26.02
C GLY A 69 9.61 16.27 -24.87
N PHE A 70 8.45 16.92 -25.06
CA PHE A 70 7.74 17.63 -23.99
C PHE A 70 7.30 16.68 -22.88
N LEU A 71 6.70 15.53 -23.22
CA LEU A 71 6.27 14.52 -22.24
C LEU A 71 7.46 14.01 -21.42
N ALA A 72 8.55 13.63 -22.09
CA ALA A 72 9.78 13.19 -21.43
C ALA A 72 10.41 14.30 -20.57
N ALA A 73 10.42 15.55 -21.04
CA ALA A 73 10.98 16.67 -20.30
C ALA A 73 10.12 17.09 -19.10
N SER A 74 8.81 16.85 -19.14
CA SER A 74 7.87 17.19 -18.07
C SER A 74 8.10 16.39 -16.78
N ALA A 75 8.72 15.22 -16.88
CA ALA A 75 9.12 14.41 -15.72
C ALA A 75 10.24 15.04 -14.88
N SER A 76 10.96 16.04 -15.40
CA SER A 76 11.97 16.78 -14.64
C SER A 76 11.35 18.00 -13.95
N PHE A 77 11.38 18.00 -12.61
CA PHE A 77 10.89 19.11 -11.77
C PHE A 77 11.92 20.24 -11.61
N ASP A 78 13.10 20.11 -12.21
CA ASP A 78 14.20 21.09 -12.12
C ASP A 78 13.76 22.49 -12.55
N ASP A 79 14.11 23.50 -11.74
CA ASP A 79 13.80 24.91 -11.96
C ASP A 79 12.32 25.16 -12.36
N GLY A 80 11.39 24.37 -11.81
CA GLY A 80 9.97 24.45 -12.16
C GLY A 80 9.67 24.05 -13.60
N HIS A 81 10.21 22.90 -14.03
CA HIS A 81 10.07 22.31 -15.37
C HIS A 81 10.65 23.18 -16.49
N LYS A 82 11.80 23.82 -16.23
CA LYS A 82 12.41 24.81 -17.14
C LYS A 82 12.65 24.30 -18.56
N VAL A 83 13.07 23.05 -18.72
CA VAL A 83 13.33 22.46 -20.05
C VAL A 83 12.02 22.09 -20.75
N ALA A 84 11.03 21.56 -20.04
CA ALA A 84 9.71 21.28 -20.62
C ALA A 84 9.06 22.54 -21.17
N LYS A 85 9.17 23.67 -20.45
CA LYS A 85 8.70 24.99 -20.89
C LYS A 85 9.31 25.46 -22.22
N MET A 86 10.49 24.97 -22.61
CA MET A 86 11.12 25.32 -23.90
C MET A 86 10.40 24.72 -25.11
N TYR A 87 9.63 23.64 -24.93
CA TYR A 87 8.81 23.00 -25.97
C TYR A 87 7.53 23.78 -26.26
N LEU A 88 7.14 24.67 -25.36
CA LEU A 88 5.91 25.43 -25.45
C LEU A 88 6.12 26.72 -26.25
N GLY A 89 5.08 27.18 -26.94
CA GLY A 89 5.07 28.39 -27.75
C GLY A 89 3.87 29.27 -27.41
N GLY A 90 3.95 30.55 -27.78
CA GLY A 90 2.90 31.52 -27.46
C GLY A 90 2.79 31.82 -25.96
N ARG A 91 1.66 32.40 -25.53
CA ARG A 91 1.35 32.68 -24.11
C ARG A 91 0.69 31.47 -23.46
N THR A 92 1.36 30.33 -23.44
CA THR A 92 0.89 29.21 -22.61
C THR A 92 0.98 29.58 -21.13
N SER A 93 -0.09 29.31 -20.38
CA SER A 93 -0.18 29.51 -18.93
C SER A 93 0.29 28.29 -18.13
N TRP A 94 0.81 27.24 -18.81
CA TRP A 94 1.18 25.98 -18.17
C TRP A 94 2.23 26.18 -17.08
N ASN A 95 1.77 26.01 -15.84
CA ASN A 95 2.58 26.09 -14.65
C ASN A 95 2.09 25.04 -13.63
N PRO A 96 2.64 23.82 -13.66
CA PRO A 96 2.18 22.72 -12.80
C PRO A 96 2.37 23.00 -11.29
N GLY A 97 3.24 23.94 -10.91
CA GLY A 97 3.53 24.28 -9.53
C GLY A 97 4.38 23.21 -8.82
N LEU A 98 4.39 23.24 -7.49
CA LEU A 98 5.24 22.35 -6.66
C LEU A 98 4.61 20.97 -6.38
N ARG A 99 3.28 20.86 -6.45
CA ARG A 99 2.53 19.62 -6.25
C ARG A 99 1.45 19.50 -7.35
N PRO A 100 1.84 19.30 -8.61
CA PRO A 100 0.88 19.16 -9.70
C PRO A 100 0.06 17.87 -9.55
N SER A 101 -1.12 17.87 -10.13
CA SER A 101 -1.79 16.62 -10.46
C SER A 101 -0.98 15.86 -11.52
N VAL A 102 -1.00 14.53 -11.45
CA VAL A 102 -0.31 13.63 -12.38
C VAL A 102 -1.27 12.58 -12.87
N THR A 103 -1.37 12.39 -14.18
CA THR A 103 -1.94 11.18 -14.78
C THR A 103 -0.81 10.19 -14.98
N VAL A 104 -0.94 8.99 -14.41
CA VAL A 104 0.09 7.95 -14.43
C VAL A 104 -0.20 6.99 -15.57
N LEU A 105 0.70 6.91 -16.54
CA LEU A 105 0.61 6.00 -17.68
C LEU A 105 1.41 4.71 -17.45
N ALA A 106 0.93 3.59 -17.97
CA ALA A 106 1.57 2.29 -17.82
C ALA A 106 2.96 2.23 -18.47
N SER A 107 3.11 2.88 -19.62
CA SER A 107 4.34 2.87 -20.39
C SER A 107 4.55 4.20 -21.12
N ARG A 108 5.78 4.42 -21.61
CA ARG A 108 6.09 5.57 -22.44
C ARG A 108 5.20 5.59 -23.68
N VAL A 109 4.79 6.79 -24.07
CA VAL A 109 4.13 7.05 -25.36
C VAL A 109 5.17 6.88 -26.46
N THR A 110 5.09 5.77 -27.20
CA THR A 110 6.08 5.44 -28.25
C THR A 110 5.68 5.89 -29.65
N ASP A 111 4.41 6.21 -29.90
CA ASP A 111 3.93 6.61 -31.23
C ASP A 111 2.92 7.77 -31.18
N PRO A 112 3.36 9.02 -30.92
CA PRO A 112 2.51 10.19 -31.08
C PRO A 112 2.12 10.38 -32.56
N HIS A 113 0.84 10.24 -32.87
CA HIS A 113 0.36 10.28 -34.24
C HIS A 113 -0.01 11.71 -34.67
N VAL A 114 0.59 12.21 -35.76
CA VAL A 114 0.19 13.48 -36.38
C VAL A 114 -1.16 13.27 -37.09
N ILE A 115 -2.24 13.75 -36.49
CA ILE A 115 -3.61 13.58 -37.03
C ILE A 115 -4.04 14.73 -37.93
N LYS A 116 -3.37 15.89 -37.84
CA LYS A 116 -3.54 17.03 -38.76
C LYS A 116 -2.21 17.74 -38.94
N SER A 117 -1.88 18.14 -40.17
CA SER A 117 -0.76 19.03 -40.45
C SER A 117 -1.12 19.90 -41.65
N ALA A 118 -1.17 21.21 -41.46
CA ALA A 118 -1.49 22.18 -42.51
C ALA A 118 -0.67 23.46 -42.32
N GLY A 119 0.22 23.75 -43.27
CA GLY A 119 1.08 24.93 -43.24
C GLY A 119 1.93 25.01 -41.96
N ASN A 120 1.60 25.99 -41.11
CA ASN A 120 2.30 26.27 -39.84
C ASN A 120 1.59 25.70 -38.61
N GLN A 121 0.60 24.81 -38.77
CA GLN A 121 -0.14 24.19 -37.67
C GLN A 121 -0.10 22.66 -37.75
N ALA A 122 -0.11 22.01 -36.60
CA ALA A 122 -0.23 20.56 -36.48
C ALA A 122 -1.01 20.15 -35.23
N ALA A 123 -1.68 19.01 -35.29
CA ALA A 123 -2.30 18.35 -34.15
C ALA A 123 -1.74 16.93 -34.00
N VAL A 124 -1.31 16.59 -32.79
CA VAL A 124 -0.69 15.30 -32.47
C VAL A 124 -1.53 14.60 -31.41
N ARG A 125 -1.98 13.39 -31.73
CA ARG A 125 -2.69 12.51 -30.82
C ARG A 125 -1.71 11.62 -30.06
N VAL A 126 -1.95 11.46 -28.77
CA VAL A 126 -1.26 10.55 -27.87
C VAL A 126 -2.28 9.58 -27.30
N THR A 127 -1.95 8.29 -27.31
CA THR A 127 -2.76 7.23 -26.71
C THR A 127 -1.93 6.42 -25.72
N GLY A 128 -2.57 5.80 -24.74
CA GLY A 128 -1.92 4.93 -23.76
C GLY A 128 -2.89 4.23 -22.82
N GLU A 129 -2.36 3.55 -21.83
CA GLU A 129 -3.11 3.00 -20.70
C GLU A 129 -2.84 3.87 -19.47
N GLU A 130 -3.87 4.55 -18.97
CA GLU A 130 -3.81 5.24 -17.67
C GLU A 130 -3.94 4.20 -16.58
N LEU A 131 -3.05 4.24 -15.58
CA LEU A 131 -3.11 3.40 -14.39
C LEU A 131 -3.89 4.07 -13.26
N GLY A 132 -3.91 5.40 -13.25
CA GLY A 132 -4.57 6.21 -12.23
C GLY A 132 -4.05 7.64 -12.18
N THR A 133 -4.44 8.36 -11.14
CA THR A 133 -4.11 9.78 -10.96
C THR A 133 -3.51 10.06 -9.59
N ILE A 134 -2.53 10.95 -9.54
CA ILE A 134 -2.05 11.60 -8.32
C ILE A 134 -2.66 13.00 -8.29
N THR A 135 -3.40 13.35 -7.23
CA THR A 135 -3.98 14.68 -7.06
C THR A 135 -2.96 15.66 -6.47
N ALA A 136 -3.27 16.96 -6.45
CA ALA A 136 -2.34 18.00 -5.97
C ALA A 136 -2.03 17.93 -4.46
N ASP A 137 -2.87 17.24 -3.68
CA ASP A 137 -2.60 16.87 -2.28
C ASP A 137 -1.67 15.64 -2.16
N GLY A 138 -1.34 14.98 -3.27
CA GLY A 138 -0.45 13.83 -3.37
C GLY A 138 -1.13 12.48 -3.27
N GLN A 139 -2.47 12.41 -3.21
CA GLN A 139 -3.21 11.13 -3.16
C GLN A 139 -3.15 10.42 -4.51
N TYR A 140 -2.65 9.18 -4.53
CA TYR A 140 -2.79 8.30 -5.68
C TYR A 140 -4.13 7.55 -5.63
N THR A 141 -4.83 7.50 -6.75
CA THR A 141 -6.05 6.69 -6.94
C THR A 141 -5.87 5.87 -8.21
N ALA A 142 -5.85 4.54 -8.08
CA ALA A 142 -5.83 3.66 -9.24
C ALA A 142 -7.17 3.74 -9.99
N SER A 143 -7.11 3.92 -11.31
CA SER A 143 -8.30 4.02 -12.17
C SER A 143 -7.91 3.57 -13.58
N PRO A 144 -7.64 2.27 -13.78
CA PRO A 144 -7.09 1.78 -15.03
C PRO A 144 -8.10 1.94 -16.18
N LYS A 145 -7.69 2.64 -17.24
CA LYS A 145 -8.53 2.88 -18.44
C LYS A 145 -7.67 3.26 -19.65
N GLU A 146 -8.28 3.21 -20.84
CA GLU A 146 -7.66 3.78 -22.03
C GLU A 146 -7.54 5.30 -21.91
N PHE A 147 -6.41 5.83 -22.39
CA PHE A 147 -6.09 7.24 -22.36
C PHE A 147 -5.90 7.77 -23.79
N GLU A 148 -6.50 8.92 -24.08
CA GLU A 148 -6.28 9.68 -25.32
C GLU A 148 -6.14 11.18 -25.00
N ALA A 149 -5.16 11.84 -25.62
CA ALA A 149 -4.96 13.28 -25.55
C ALA A 149 -4.52 13.85 -26.90
N VAL A 150 -4.87 15.11 -27.18
CA VAL A 150 -4.47 15.81 -28.40
C VAL A 150 -3.73 17.11 -28.06
N TYR A 151 -2.55 17.27 -28.65
CA TYR A 151 -1.70 18.46 -28.55
C TYR A 151 -1.82 19.30 -29.81
N GLN A 152 -1.89 20.62 -29.64
CA GLN A 152 -1.89 21.58 -30.74
C GLN A 152 -0.51 22.25 -30.83
N LEU A 153 0.02 22.37 -32.04
CA LEU A 153 1.32 22.94 -32.30
C LEU A 153 1.25 24.01 -33.39
N SER A 154 2.15 24.98 -33.30
CA SER A 154 2.41 25.92 -34.39
C SER A 154 3.91 26.14 -34.62
N LYS A 155 4.27 26.52 -35.85
CA LYS A 155 5.63 26.99 -36.15
C LYS A 155 5.82 28.43 -35.67
N THR A 156 6.92 28.68 -34.99
CA THR A 156 7.36 30.04 -34.68
C THR A 156 7.80 30.77 -35.95
N PRO A 157 8.00 32.11 -35.92
CA PRO A 157 8.56 32.86 -37.05
C PRO A 157 9.93 32.35 -37.52
N GLN A 158 10.69 31.68 -36.64
CA GLN A 158 11.97 31.06 -36.95
C GLN A 158 11.82 29.66 -37.58
N GLY A 159 10.60 29.23 -37.88
CA GLY A 159 10.31 27.96 -38.56
C GLY A 159 10.28 26.73 -37.65
N VAL A 160 10.34 26.90 -36.33
CA VAL A 160 10.47 25.79 -35.37
C VAL A 160 9.12 25.45 -34.73
N TRP A 161 8.82 24.16 -34.58
CA TRP A 161 7.57 23.71 -33.96
C TRP A 161 7.56 23.93 -32.44
N ARG A 162 6.43 24.42 -31.91
CA ARG A 162 6.17 24.54 -30.48
C ARG A 162 4.73 24.18 -30.15
N ILE A 163 4.50 23.64 -28.95
CA ILE A 163 3.16 23.32 -28.44
C ILE A 163 2.46 24.61 -28.02
N THR A 164 1.29 24.87 -28.61
CA THR A 164 0.45 26.03 -28.31
C THR A 164 -0.87 25.67 -27.62
N GLY A 165 -1.24 24.39 -27.60
CA GLY A 165 -2.40 23.89 -26.86
C GLY A 165 -2.11 22.54 -26.23
N LEU A 166 -2.35 22.45 -24.93
CA LEU A 166 -2.25 21.22 -24.14
C LEU A 166 -3.64 20.58 -24.01
N PRO A 167 -3.71 19.26 -23.80
CA PRO A 167 -4.97 18.59 -23.47
C PRO A 167 -5.51 19.07 -22.11
N GLY A 168 -6.81 19.31 -22.02
CA GLY A 168 -7.49 19.74 -20.79
C GLY A 168 -7.56 21.26 -20.60
N ASP A 169 -7.73 21.70 -19.36
CA ASP A 169 -7.74 23.12 -19.00
C ASP A 169 -6.32 23.69 -18.83
N GLU A 170 -6.21 25.00 -18.66
CA GLU A 170 -4.95 25.74 -18.54
C GLU A 170 -4.07 25.35 -17.32
N LYS A 171 -4.58 24.48 -16.43
CA LYS A 171 -3.84 23.89 -15.30
C LYS A 171 -3.47 22.42 -15.56
N SER A 172 -3.37 22.03 -16.83
CA SER A 172 -3.11 20.64 -17.22
C SER A 172 -1.97 20.05 -16.38
N GLY A 173 -2.29 18.98 -15.65
CA GLY A 173 -1.33 18.26 -14.82
C GLY A 173 -0.20 17.66 -15.65
N LEU A 174 0.63 16.85 -15.00
CA LEU A 174 1.68 16.11 -15.69
C LEU A 174 1.11 14.80 -16.25
N LEU A 175 1.58 14.40 -17.42
CA LEU A 175 1.43 13.03 -17.91
C LEU A 175 2.76 12.33 -17.69
N LEU A 176 2.84 11.47 -16.67
CA LEU A 176 4.07 10.76 -16.32
C LEU A 176 3.86 9.27 -16.48
N THR A 177 4.89 8.54 -16.92
CA THR A 177 4.86 7.08 -16.86
C THR A 177 5.04 6.60 -15.43
N LYS A 178 4.65 5.36 -15.11
CA LYS A 178 4.95 4.72 -13.81
C LYS A 178 6.43 4.89 -13.44
N ASP A 179 7.31 4.58 -14.39
CA ASP A 179 8.75 4.74 -14.27
C ASP A 179 9.20 6.18 -13.99
N ASP A 180 8.53 7.18 -14.58
CA ASP A 180 8.83 8.60 -14.31
C ASP A 180 8.37 9.00 -12.91
N VAL A 181 7.22 8.51 -12.45
CA VAL A 181 6.76 8.74 -11.07
C VAL A 181 7.74 8.14 -10.06
N GLU A 182 8.17 6.89 -10.25
CA GLU A 182 9.13 6.21 -9.38
C GLU A 182 10.49 6.95 -9.31
N ARG A 183 10.93 7.55 -10.42
CA ARG A 183 12.17 8.33 -10.44
C ARG A 183 12.02 9.75 -9.88
N ALA A 184 10.95 10.45 -10.24
CA ALA A 184 10.79 11.88 -10.03
C ALA A 184 10.00 12.24 -8.76
N MET A 185 9.33 11.28 -8.15
CA MET A 185 8.55 11.47 -6.93
C MET A 185 8.98 10.50 -5.84
N ARG A 186 8.68 10.86 -4.59
CA ARG A 186 8.86 10.00 -3.43
C ARG A 186 7.53 9.81 -2.75
N THR A 187 7.30 8.59 -2.32
CA THR A 187 6.15 8.27 -1.50
C THR A 187 6.52 8.44 -0.04
N VAL A 188 5.78 9.29 0.67
CA VAL A 188 6.01 9.62 2.09
C VAL A 188 4.71 9.54 2.85
N ASN A 189 4.78 9.36 4.16
CA ASN A 189 3.60 9.49 5.03
C ASN A 189 3.58 10.85 5.73
N LEU A 190 2.45 11.54 5.67
CA LEU A 190 2.12 12.62 6.59
C LEU A 190 1.33 12.02 7.75
N PHE A 191 1.69 12.34 8.98
CA PHE A 191 0.98 11.79 10.14
C PHE A 191 -0.02 12.82 10.67
N PHE A 192 -1.20 12.35 11.07
CA PHE A 192 -2.28 13.14 11.66
C PHE A 192 -2.87 12.40 12.86
N PHE A 193 -3.60 13.05 13.74
CA PHE A 193 -4.20 12.36 14.89
C PHE A 193 -5.49 11.64 14.51
N ALA A 194 -5.66 10.43 15.04
CA ALA A 194 -6.97 9.80 15.12
C ALA A 194 -7.90 10.60 16.06
N PRO A 195 -9.23 10.36 16.04
CA PRO A 195 -10.16 11.06 16.92
C PRO A 195 -9.91 10.88 18.42
N ASP A 196 -9.13 9.86 18.82
CA ASP A 196 -8.66 9.68 20.20
C ASP A 196 -7.63 10.73 20.64
N ARG A 197 -7.11 11.53 19.69
CA ARG A 197 -6.08 12.58 19.86
C ARG A 197 -4.78 12.07 20.47
N HIS A 198 -4.52 10.77 20.34
CA HIS A 198 -3.32 10.12 20.85
C HIS A 198 -2.62 9.31 19.75
N THR A 199 -3.35 8.46 19.03
CA THR A 199 -2.77 7.62 17.99
C THR A 199 -2.58 8.40 16.71
N LEU A 200 -1.42 8.27 16.07
CA LEU A 200 -1.19 8.87 14.76
C LEU A 200 -1.68 7.95 13.63
N VAL A 201 -2.16 8.57 12.57
CA VAL A 201 -2.68 7.94 11.35
C VAL A 201 -1.79 8.37 10.18
N PRO A 202 -1.17 7.42 9.47
CA PRO A 202 -0.41 7.72 8.26
C PRO A 202 -1.33 8.05 7.08
N ASN A 203 -1.06 9.16 6.44
CA ASN A 203 -1.57 9.54 5.12
C ASN A 203 -0.43 9.46 4.10
N GLY A 204 -0.42 8.42 3.26
CA GLY A 204 0.54 8.30 2.18
C GLY A 204 0.29 9.36 1.08
N VAL A 205 1.35 10.05 0.67
CA VAL A 205 1.33 11.06 -0.40
C VAL A 205 2.55 10.93 -1.30
N PHE A 206 2.40 11.29 -2.57
CA PHE A 206 3.51 11.45 -3.51
C PHE A 206 4.02 12.90 -3.51
N LEU A 207 5.29 13.09 -3.18
CA LEU A 207 5.97 14.39 -3.25
C LEU A 207 7.00 14.41 -4.38
N PRO A 208 7.01 15.43 -5.25
CA PRO A 208 8.06 15.61 -6.24
C PRO A 208 9.44 15.80 -5.63
N VAL A 209 10.47 15.20 -6.23
CA VAL A 209 11.88 15.41 -5.86
C VAL A 209 12.57 16.22 -6.95
N ALA A 210 12.53 17.53 -6.82
CA ALA A 210 13.33 18.44 -7.65
C ALA A 210 14.77 18.57 -7.12
N ASN A 211 14.91 18.71 -5.80
CA ASN A 211 16.18 18.81 -5.11
C ASN A 211 16.05 18.16 -3.73
N ARG A 212 16.95 17.23 -3.39
CA ARG A 212 16.99 16.57 -2.08
C ARG A 212 17.02 17.57 -0.93
N GLN A 213 17.74 18.68 -1.07
CA GLN A 213 17.87 19.70 -0.02
C GLN A 213 16.53 20.42 0.27
N ALA A 214 15.59 20.40 -0.68
CA ALA A 214 14.28 20.99 -0.51
C ALA A 214 13.25 20.03 0.11
N LEU A 215 13.54 18.73 0.14
CA LEU A 215 12.60 17.69 0.57
C LEU A 215 12.11 17.87 2.01
N PRO A 216 12.96 18.21 3.01
CA PRO A 216 12.47 18.49 4.37
C PRO A 216 11.47 19.65 4.42
N THR A 217 11.74 20.71 3.65
CA THR A 217 10.83 21.87 3.56
C THR A 217 9.51 21.48 2.90
N GLN A 218 9.55 20.75 1.78
CA GLN A 218 8.35 20.29 1.08
C GLN A 218 7.51 19.34 1.94
N LEU A 219 8.15 18.45 2.70
CA LEU A 219 7.48 17.52 3.59
C LEU A 219 6.70 18.26 4.69
N VAL A 220 7.33 19.24 5.36
CA VAL A 220 6.65 20.04 6.38
C VAL A 220 5.57 20.93 5.77
N GLN A 221 5.79 21.51 4.57
CA GLN A 221 4.75 22.24 3.86
C GLN A 221 3.54 21.37 3.50
N ALA A 222 3.77 20.11 3.11
CA ALA A 222 2.70 19.17 2.83
C ALA A 222 1.93 18.80 4.10
N LEU A 223 2.62 18.59 5.23
CA LEU A 223 2.00 18.35 6.54
C LEU A 223 1.09 19.50 6.97
N LEU A 224 1.59 20.75 6.88
CA LEU A 224 0.85 21.95 7.26
C LEU A 224 -0.32 22.26 6.31
N ALA A 225 -0.29 21.74 5.08
CA ALA A 225 -1.41 21.86 4.15
C ALA A 225 -2.60 20.97 4.53
N GLY A 226 -2.41 20.01 5.43
CA GLY A 226 -3.45 19.09 5.90
C GLY A 226 -3.45 17.73 5.19
N PRO A 227 -4.37 16.83 5.59
CA PRO A 227 -4.49 15.51 4.99
C PRO A 227 -4.99 15.59 3.55
N THR A 228 -4.82 14.49 2.83
CA THR A 228 -5.47 14.28 1.53
C THR A 228 -6.98 14.38 1.65
N SER A 229 -7.62 14.79 0.56
CA SER A 229 -9.07 14.86 0.42
C SER A 229 -9.79 13.56 0.79
N TRP A 230 -9.17 12.41 0.56
CA TRP A 230 -9.71 11.12 1.00
C TRP A 230 -9.72 10.99 2.52
N LEU A 231 -8.61 11.26 3.21
CA LEU A 231 -8.50 11.06 4.66
C LEU A 231 -9.13 12.21 5.49
N ALA A 232 -9.34 13.37 4.86
CA ALA A 232 -9.98 14.53 5.49
C ALA A 232 -11.33 14.16 6.15
N GLY A 233 -11.57 14.68 7.36
CA GLY A 233 -12.78 14.40 8.15
C GLY A 233 -12.69 13.13 9.01
N ALA A 234 -11.65 12.30 8.86
CA ALA A 234 -11.40 11.15 9.74
C ALA A 234 -10.21 11.34 10.68
N VAL A 235 -9.42 12.40 10.47
CA VAL A 235 -8.21 12.72 11.23
C VAL A 235 -8.16 14.21 11.57
N ASP A 236 -7.43 14.54 12.63
CA ASP A 236 -7.20 15.90 13.11
C ASP A 236 -5.74 16.32 12.89
N SER A 237 -5.54 17.58 12.50
CA SER A 237 -4.22 18.23 12.53
C SER A 237 -4.01 18.90 13.89
N ALA A 238 -2.83 18.73 14.49
CA ALA A 238 -2.41 19.46 15.68
C ALA A 238 -2.02 20.91 15.39
N PHE A 239 -1.72 21.23 14.13
CA PHE A 239 -1.41 22.59 13.70
C PHE A 239 -2.69 23.39 13.46
N PRO A 240 -2.82 24.58 14.08
CA PRO A 240 -3.92 25.51 13.79
C PRO A 240 -4.00 25.88 12.31
N GLU A 241 -5.21 26.21 11.86
CA GLU A 241 -5.43 26.66 10.49
C GLU A 241 -4.61 27.94 10.20
N GLY A 242 -3.97 27.98 9.03
CA GLY A 242 -3.15 29.12 8.61
C GLY A 242 -1.70 29.09 9.08
N THR A 243 -1.30 28.12 9.93
CA THR A 243 0.11 27.90 10.28
C THR A 243 0.95 27.62 9.03
N ARG A 244 2.07 28.34 8.88
CA ARG A 244 3.01 28.19 7.75
C ARG A 244 4.43 28.15 8.26
N LEU A 245 5.35 27.68 7.41
CA LEU A 245 6.78 27.92 7.60
C LEU A 245 7.11 29.39 7.37
N ARG A 246 7.88 30.01 8.27
CA ARG A 246 8.45 31.36 8.06
C ARG A 246 9.61 31.35 7.07
N ARG A 247 10.34 30.23 7.03
CA ARG A 247 11.49 29.95 6.17
C ARG A 247 11.59 28.45 5.93
N GLY A 248 12.40 28.04 4.95
CA GLY A 248 12.69 26.62 4.75
C GLY A 248 13.27 25.97 6.01
N VAL A 249 13.05 24.67 6.16
CA VAL A 249 13.63 23.87 7.26
C VAL A 249 15.15 23.96 7.20
N GLN A 250 15.77 24.41 8.28
CA GLN A 250 17.23 24.56 8.38
C GLN A 250 17.82 23.30 9.00
N ILE A 251 18.88 22.75 8.40
CA ILE A 251 19.53 21.54 8.92
C ILE A 251 20.99 21.86 9.23
N GLU A 252 21.37 21.72 10.50
CA GLU A 252 22.74 21.92 10.99
C GLU A 252 23.14 20.73 11.85
N LYS A 253 24.24 20.05 11.52
CA LYS A 253 24.76 18.89 12.29
C LYS A 253 23.67 17.85 12.61
N GLU A 254 22.89 17.45 11.60
CA GLU A 254 21.76 16.49 11.71
C GLU A 254 20.57 16.97 12.58
N VAL A 255 20.55 18.25 12.99
CA VAL A 255 19.44 18.87 13.72
C VAL A 255 18.62 19.73 12.76
N ALA A 256 17.34 19.42 12.61
CA ALA A 256 16.41 20.21 11.81
C ALA A 256 15.66 21.25 12.65
N THR A 257 15.74 22.52 12.27
CA THR A 257 14.96 23.61 12.88
C THR A 257 13.77 23.95 12.00
N VAL A 258 12.58 23.84 12.56
CA VAL A 258 11.29 24.15 11.92
C VAL A 258 10.73 25.42 12.54
N ASP A 259 10.78 26.54 11.81
CA ASP A 259 10.29 27.84 12.27
C ASP A 259 8.92 28.16 11.65
N LEU A 260 7.89 28.10 12.49
CA LEU A 260 6.49 28.30 12.14
C LEU A 260 6.02 29.72 12.41
N THR A 261 4.95 30.14 11.72
CA THR A 261 4.29 31.42 11.97
C THR A 261 3.55 31.43 13.31
N LYS A 262 3.23 32.63 13.81
CA LYS A 262 2.62 32.86 15.14
C LYS A 262 1.30 32.10 15.37
N GLU A 263 0.59 31.73 14.31
CA GLU A 263 -0.66 30.95 14.37
C GLU A 263 -0.45 29.61 15.09
N ALA A 264 0.76 29.03 14.99
CA ALA A 264 1.12 27.82 15.71
C ALA A 264 0.98 27.95 17.25
N ARG A 265 1.02 29.17 17.82
CA ARG A 265 0.82 29.38 19.28
C ARG A 265 -0.58 28.99 19.76
N GLY A 266 -1.57 28.89 18.86
CA GLY A 266 -2.91 28.40 19.20
C GLY A 266 -3.00 26.87 19.29
N GLY A 267 -1.93 26.16 18.98
CA GLY A 267 -1.85 24.71 18.97
C GLY A 267 -1.28 24.14 20.28
N ASP A 268 -1.37 22.83 20.40
CA ASP A 268 -0.83 22.04 21.49
C ASP A 268 0.60 21.61 21.13
N VAL A 269 1.59 22.05 21.91
CA VAL A 269 3.01 21.87 21.57
C VAL A 269 3.39 20.39 21.51
N ASP A 270 2.85 19.57 22.39
CA ASP A 270 3.12 18.13 22.47
C ASP A 270 2.58 17.44 21.21
N ARG A 271 1.32 17.68 20.86
CA ARG A 271 0.71 17.09 19.66
C ARG A 271 1.36 17.61 18.37
N MET A 272 1.67 18.91 18.27
CA MET A 272 2.43 19.44 17.14
C MET A 272 3.80 18.75 17.03
N SER A 273 4.47 18.53 18.16
CA SER A 273 5.78 17.88 18.22
C SER A 273 5.70 16.41 17.80
N ALA A 274 4.74 15.65 18.31
CA ALA A 274 4.51 14.27 17.92
C ALA A 274 4.23 14.14 16.42
N GLN A 275 3.30 14.95 15.89
CA GLN A 275 2.91 14.93 14.49
C GLN A 275 4.08 15.26 13.55
N LEU A 276 4.89 16.27 13.92
CA LEU A 276 6.06 16.68 13.16
C LEU A 276 7.18 15.64 13.22
N SER A 277 7.48 15.12 14.42
CA SER A 277 8.51 14.11 14.64
C SER A 277 8.24 12.85 13.82
N TRP A 278 7.01 12.32 13.85
CA TRP A 278 6.64 11.14 13.06
C TRP A 278 6.72 11.36 11.55
N THR A 279 6.32 12.54 11.09
CA THR A 279 6.43 12.90 9.67
C THR A 279 7.90 12.99 9.25
N MET A 280 8.72 13.70 10.02
CA MET A 280 10.14 13.93 9.70
C MET A 280 11.04 12.71 9.90
N ARG A 281 10.65 11.71 10.70
CA ARG A 281 11.48 10.52 10.97
C ARG A 281 11.87 9.72 9.73
N GLN A 282 11.14 9.91 8.63
CA GLN A 282 11.42 9.26 7.35
C GLN A 282 12.67 9.82 6.67
N LEU A 283 13.16 11.00 7.11
CA LEU A 283 14.35 11.66 6.60
C LEU A 283 15.58 11.18 7.39
N SER A 284 16.36 10.26 6.81
CA SER A 284 17.41 9.57 7.55
C SER A 284 18.61 10.45 7.95
N GLU A 285 18.80 11.56 7.25
CA GLU A 285 19.80 12.60 7.53
C GLU A 285 19.50 13.46 8.76
N ILE A 286 18.28 13.40 9.29
CA ILE A 286 17.84 14.18 10.47
C ILE A 286 17.73 13.24 11.67
N LYS A 287 18.50 13.49 12.72
CA LYS A 287 18.50 12.69 13.96
C LYS A 287 17.75 13.37 15.09
N GLN A 288 17.77 14.70 15.10
CA GLN A 288 17.11 15.53 16.10
C GLN A 288 16.43 16.71 15.42
N TRP A 289 15.52 17.36 16.14
CA TRP A 289 14.81 18.50 15.60
C TRP A 289 14.43 19.51 16.69
N ARG A 290 14.08 20.73 16.26
CA ARG A 290 13.67 21.84 17.12
C ARG A 290 12.49 22.57 16.53
N LEU A 291 11.49 22.85 17.35
CA LEU A 291 10.37 23.72 16.99
C LEU A 291 10.69 25.17 17.33
N GLN A 292 10.39 26.07 16.40
CA GLN A 292 10.34 27.50 16.65
C GLN A 292 8.98 28.05 16.23
N ILE A 293 8.48 29.02 16.97
CA ILE A 293 7.30 29.80 16.62
C ILE A 293 7.68 31.27 16.65
N ASP A 294 7.59 31.92 15.49
CA ASP A 294 8.03 33.31 15.29
C ASP A 294 9.52 33.53 15.68
N GLY A 295 10.35 32.51 15.48
CA GLY A 295 11.78 32.51 15.82
C GLY A 295 12.11 32.20 17.28
N GLU A 296 11.10 32.08 18.14
CA GLU A 296 11.25 31.68 19.54
C GLU A 296 11.22 30.17 19.65
N THR A 297 12.16 29.57 20.37
CA THR A 297 12.21 28.11 20.55
C THR A 297 11.16 27.67 21.56
N VAL A 298 10.37 26.68 21.19
CA VAL A 298 9.32 26.09 22.04
C VAL A 298 9.53 24.59 22.14
N ALA A 299 9.14 24.00 23.26
CA ALA A 299 9.22 22.57 23.52
C ALA A 299 8.09 22.14 24.48
N PRO A 300 7.71 20.85 24.49
CA PRO A 300 6.93 20.25 25.57
C PRO A 300 7.57 20.52 26.93
N ASP A 301 6.75 20.60 27.98
CA ASP A 301 7.22 20.90 29.34
C ASP A 301 8.19 19.85 29.91
N ASP A 302 8.08 18.60 29.46
CA ASP A 302 8.88 17.45 29.91
C ASP A 302 10.00 17.04 28.93
N MET A 303 10.23 17.83 27.88
CA MET A 303 11.25 17.54 26.86
C MET A 303 12.26 18.68 26.67
N ASP A 304 13.48 18.30 26.28
CA ASP A 304 14.48 19.24 25.82
C ASP A 304 14.02 19.96 24.53
N ALA A 305 14.44 21.22 24.37
CA ALA A 305 14.18 22.01 23.17
C ALA A 305 14.73 21.38 21.87
N THR A 306 15.70 20.48 21.98
CA THR A 306 16.20 19.68 20.85
C THR A 306 15.78 18.24 21.07
N GLN A 307 14.74 17.82 20.38
CA GLN A 307 14.08 16.54 20.59
C GLN A 307 14.67 15.45 19.68
N PRO A 308 14.81 14.20 20.15
CA PRO A 308 15.21 13.08 19.30
C PRO A 308 14.05 12.69 18.36
N MET A 309 14.38 12.23 17.16
CA MET A 309 13.36 11.89 16.16
C MET A 309 12.43 10.73 16.56
N ASN A 310 12.89 9.87 17.48
CA ASN A 310 12.14 8.75 18.05
C ASN A 310 11.54 9.06 19.43
N GLY A 311 11.40 10.35 19.81
CA GLY A 311 10.93 10.76 21.14
C GLY A 311 9.45 10.51 21.43
N TRP A 312 8.63 10.22 20.41
CA TRP A 312 7.16 10.19 20.50
C TRP A 312 6.57 8.80 20.16
N GLN A 313 7.18 7.71 20.64
CA GLN A 313 6.76 6.34 20.25
C GLN A 313 5.38 5.95 20.79
N GLU A 314 4.93 6.58 21.86
CA GLU A 314 3.61 6.41 22.45
C GLU A 314 2.49 6.74 21.45
N ASN A 315 2.71 7.67 20.53
CA ASN A 315 1.74 8.03 19.48
C ASN A 315 1.80 7.11 18.24
N SER A 316 2.52 5.99 18.31
CA SER A 316 2.71 5.07 17.19
C SER A 316 1.38 4.61 16.56
N PRO A 317 1.23 4.66 15.23
CA PRO A 317 0.05 4.12 14.55
C PRO A 317 -0.17 2.61 14.75
N ASP A 318 0.90 1.88 15.04
CA ASP A 318 0.85 0.44 15.34
C ASP A 318 0.55 0.17 16.83
N GLY A 319 0.32 1.23 17.61
CA GLY A 319 0.27 1.21 19.07
C GLY A 319 1.67 1.19 19.69
N ALA A 320 1.73 1.34 21.01
CA ALA A 320 2.99 1.20 21.75
C ALA A 320 3.56 -0.20 21.49
N ALA A 321 4.79 -0.27 20.97
CA ALA A 321 5.53 -1.53 20.94
C ALA A 321 5.57 -2.05 22.37
N SER A 322 5.14 -3.29 22.60
CA SER A 322 5.31 -3.92 23.91
C SER A 322 6.80 -3.87 24.23
N GLN A 323 7.17 -2.95 25.12
CA GLN A 323 8.48 -2.91 25.74
C GLN A 323 8.59 -4.22 26.52
N GLU A 324 9.34 -5.16 25.95
CA GLU A 324 9.58 -6.56 26.34
C GLU A 324 9.13 -7.52 25.23
N GLY A 325 10.05 -8.41 24.82
CA GLY A 325 9.92 -9.37 23.72
C GLY A 325 8.85 -10.46 23.88
N ALA A 326 7.69 -10.12 24.42
CA ALA A 326 6.49 -10.92 24.35
C ALA A 326 5.94 -10.86 22.91
N HIS A 327 6.49 -11.68 22.03
CA HIS A 327 5.76 -12.04 20.81
C HIS A 327 4.39 -12.55 21.25
N GLN A 328 3.33 -11.82 20.91
CA GLN A 328 1.98 -12.30 21.16
C GLN A 328 1.82 -13.59 20.36
N ASN A 329 1.59 -14.71 21.05
CA ASN A 329 1.40 -16.00 20.40
C ASN A 329 0.25 -15.87 19.39
N ALA A 330 0.49 -16.31 18.16
CA ALA A 330 -0.57 -16.35 17.16
C ALA A 330 -1.65 -17.34 17.62
N TYR A 331 -2.90 -17.02 17.38
CA TYR A 331 -4.02 -17.93 17.55
C TYR A 331 -4.21 -18.72 16.26
N VAL A 332 -4.58 -19.99 16.40
CA VAL A 332 -4.79 -20.92 15.29
C VAL A 332 -5.92 -21.87 15.64
N VAL A 333 -6.53 -22.49 14.64
CA VAL A 333 -7.41 -23.65 14.83
C VAL A 333 -6.59 -24.91 14.62
N GLY A 334 -6.37 -25.66 15.71
CA GLY A 334 -5.56 -26.88 15.70
C GLY A 334 -6.24 -28.06 15.00
N PRO A 335 -5.57 -29.22 14.91
CA PRO A 335 -6.08 -30.39 14.19
C PRO A 335 -7.28 -31.04 14.89
N SER A 336 -7.44 -30.81 16.20
CA SER A 336 -8.64 -31.18 16.96
C SER A 336 -9.86 -30.30 16.65
N GLY A 337 -9.68 -29.21 15.89
CA GLY A 337 -10.69 -28.18 15.68
C GLY A 337 -10.77 -27.14 16.80
N PHE A 338 -10.01 -27.31 17.88
CA PHE A 338 -9.96 -26.33 18.98
C PHE A 338 -9.08 -25.13 18.63
N ILE A 339 -9.52 -23.94 19.06
CA ILE A 339 -8.70 -22.73 19.08
C ILE A 339 -7.55 -22.95 20.06
N GLY A 340 -6.34 -22.64 19.57
CA GLY A 340 -5.10 -22.78 20.30
C GLY A 340 -4.13 -21.65 19.99
N THR A 341 -3.00 -21.65 20.69
CA THR A 341 -1.87 -20.77 20.44
C THR A 341 -0.77 -21.51 19.69
N LEU A 342 -0.07 -20.79 18.82
CA LEU A 342 1.10 -21.29 18.13
C LEU A 342 2.32 -21.15 19.05
N GLU A 343 2.84 -22.27 19.53
CA GLU A 343 4.05 -22.34 20.35
C GLU A 343 5.14 -23.10 19.58
N GLY A 344 6.09 -22.34 19.03
CA GLY A 344 7.03 -22.86 18.05
C GLY A 344 6.30 -23.38 16.82
N ASP A 345 6.46 -24.68 16.54
CA ASP A 345 5.89 -25.37 15.38
C ASP A 345 4.67 -26.24 15.77
N ARG A 346 4.01 -25.93 16.90
CA ARG A 346 2.87 -26.70 17.42
C ARG A 346 1.69 -25.79 17.77
N ALA A 347 0.49 -26.23 17.42
CA ALA A 347 -0.75 -25.64 17.90
C ALA A 347 -1.11 -26.26 19.26
N GLN A 348 -1.12 -25.46 20.32
CA GLN A 348 -1.50 -25.90 21.66
C GLN A 348 -2.94 -25.45 21.96
N PRO A 349 -3.88 -26.39 22.24
CA PRO A 349 -5.26 -26.02 22.56
C PRO A 349 -5.32 -25.07 23.75
N LEU A 350 -6.03 -23.96 23.57
CA LEU A 350 -6.22 -22.93 24.60
C LEU A 350 -7.69 -22.84 24.99
N VAL A 351 -8.58 -22.93 24.00
CA VAL A 351 -10.03 -22.92 24.18
C VAL A 351 -10.61 -24.23 23.66
N THR A 352 -11.29 -24.94 24.54
CA THR A 352 -11.91 -26.24 24.32
C THR A 352 -13.43 -26.14 24.46
N GLY A 353 -14.13 -27.26 24.30
CA GLY A 353 -15.61 -27.27 24.33
C GLY A 353 -16.22 -26.57 23.11
N ALA A 354 -17.47 -26.13 23.23
CA ALA A 354 -18.24 -25.58 22.11
C ALA A 354 -17.61 -24.31 21.50
N ALA A 355 -17.09 -23.41 22.35
CA ALA A 355 -16.44 -22.19 21.88
C ALA A 355 -15.06 -22.45 21.24
N GLY A 356 -14.45 -23.61 21.49
CA GLY A 356 -13.21 -24.00 20.85
C GLY A 356 -13.35 -24.28 19.35
N TYR A 357 -14.54 -24.62 18.85
CA TYR A 357 -14.77 -25.00 17.45
C TYR A 357 -15.08 -23.81 16.51
N LEU A 358 -14.90 -22.58 16.96
CA LEU A 358 -15.11 -21.41 16.09
C LEU A 358 -14.01 -21.32 15.03
N SER A 359 -14.39 -20.90 13.83
CA SER A 359 -13.46 -20.61 12.73
C SER A 359 -13.05 -19.13 12.74
N HIS A 360 -11.91 -18.80 12.11
CA HIS A 360 -11.40 -17.43 12.04
C HIS A 360 -11.35 -16.70 13.40
N PRO A 361 -10.61 -17.24 14.40
CA PRO A 361 -10.56 -16.64 15.72
C PRO A 361 -9.93 -15.24 15.68
N ALA A 362 -10.55 -14.29 16.38
CA ALA A 362 -10.01 -12.95 16.59
C ALA A 362 -10.11 -12.57 18.07
N VAL A 363 -9.00 -12.18 18.67
CA VAL A 363 -8.90 -11.90 20.11
C VAL A 363 -8.92 -10.40 20.35
N ALA A 364 -9.74 -9.97 21.32
CA ALA A 364 -9.85 -8.57 21.69
C ALA A 364 -8.55 -8.05 22.33
N PRO A 365 -8.26 -6.74 22.21
CA PRO A 365 -7.23 -6.10 23.01
C PRO A 365 -7.43 -6.41 24.51
N GLY A 366 -6.34 -6.71 25.22
CA GLY A 366 -6.38 -7.06 26.64
C GLY A 366 -6.85 -8.49 26.97
N TYR A 367 -7.07 -9.35 25.96
CA TYR A 367 -7.30 -10.80 26.12
C TYR A 367 -8.52 -11.20 26.96
N GLN A 368 -9.54 -10.35 27.02
CA GLN A 368 -10.74 -10.61 27.85
C GLN A 368 -11.82 -11.42 27.12
N GLU A 369 -11.91 -11.30 25.80
CA GLU A 369 -12.93 -11.95 24.97
C GLU A 369 -12.31 -12.33 23.61
N PHE A 370 -12.83 -13.38 22.98
CA PHE A 370 -12.55 -13.68 21.58
C PHE A 370 -13.84 -13.80 20.78
N ALA A 371 -13.72 -13.52 19.48
CA ALA A 371 -14.76 -13.66 18.48
C ALA A 371 -14.36 -14.72 17.45
N GLY A 372 -15.35 -15.32 16.81
CA GLY A 372 -15.15 -16.25 15.71
C GLY A 372 -16.45 -16.55 15.01
N LEU A 373 -16.38 -17.33 13.95
CA LEU A 373 -17.53 -17.69 13.13
C LEU A 373 -17.97 -19.13 13.39
N SER A 374 -19.25 -19.42 13.20
CA SER A 374 -19.72 -20.80 13.04
C SER A 374 -19.01 -21.49 11.87
N SER A 375 -19.02 -22.83 11.83
CA SER A 375 -18.33 -23.60 10.78
C SER A 375 -18.83 -23.30 9.35
N ASP A 376 -20.07 -22.82 9.21
CA ASP A 376 -20.65 -22.34 7.96
C ASP A 376 -20.54 -20.82 7.79
N GLY A 377 -20.02 -20.06 8.75
CA GLY A 377 -19.89 -18.61 8.66
C GLY A 377 -21.21 -17.84 8.70
N THR A 378 -22.34 -18.46 9.08
CA THR A 378 -23.64 -17.78 9.16
C THR A 378 -23.89 -17.11 10.51
N GLN A 379 -23.08 -17.40 11.52
CA GLN A 379 -23.17 -16.78 12.84
C GLN A 379 -21.83 -16.18 13.24
N LEU A 380 -21.88 -14.97 13.81
CA LEU A 380 -20.77 -14.36 14.53
C LEU A 380 -20.97 -14.66 16.03
N LEU A 381 -20.00 -15.31 16.64
CA LEU A 381 -20.03 -15.72 18.05
C LEU A 381 -18.91 -15.07 18.83
N VAL A 382 -19.14 -14.88 20.12
CA VAL A 382 -18.15 -14.39 21.08
C VAL A 382 -18.13 -15.25 22.33
N ALA A 383 -16.97 -15.35 22.98
CA ALA A 383 -16.82 -16.12 24.21
C ALA A 383 -15.73 -15.53 25.11
N ALA A 384 -15.91 -15.72 26.42
CA ALA A 384 -14.98 -15.33 27.47
C ALA A 384 -15.03 -16.36 28.62
N PRO A 385 -13.92 -16.60 29.34
CA PRO A 385 -12.58 -16.05 29.09
C PRO A 385 -11.93 -16.66 27.84
N VAL A 386 -10.78 -16.14 27.41
CA VAL A 386 -10.03 -16.65 26.23
C VAL A 386 -9.28 -17.97 26.49
N THR A 387 -9.67 -18.72 27.52
CA THR A 387 -9.05 -19.99 27.94
C THR A 387 -10.10 -20.97 28.48
N GLY A 388 -9.77 -22.26 28.55
CA GLY A 388 -10.62 -23.27 29.19
C GLY A 388 -11.76 -23.72 28.29
N ALA A 389 -12.98 -23.82 28.81
CA ALA A 389 -14.16 -24.30 28.06
C ALA A 389 -15.35 -23.33 28.19
N PRO A 390 -15.21 -22.06 27.74
CA PRO A 390 -16.28 -21.08 27.82
C PRO A 390 -17.46 -21.45 26.92
N SER A 391 -18.65 -20.97 27.28
CA SER A 391 -19.83 -21.12 26.43
C SER A 391 -19.87 -20.00 25.39
N PRO A 392 -20.01 -20.31 24.09
CA PRO A 392 -20.10 -19.29 23.07
C PRO A 392 -21.49 -18.65 23.08
N ARG A 393 -21.54 -17.33 22.87
CA ARG A 393 -22.77 -16.56 22.70
C ARG A 393 -22.87 -16.11 21.25
N VAL A 394 -24.00 -16.40 20.61
CA VAL A 394 -24.32 -15.86 19.28
C VAL A 394 -24.53 -14.35 19.42
N LEU A 395 -23.71 -13.58 18.71
CA LEU A 395 -23.81 -12.12 18.66
C LEU A 395 -24.70 -11.66 17.51
N LEU A 396 -24.51 -12.24 16.33
CA LEU A 396 -25.30 -11.97 15.13
C LEU A 396 -25.56 -13.27 14.36
N THR A 397 -26.72 -13.34 13.70
CA THR A 397 -27.04 -14.39 12.73
C THR A 397 -27.31 -13.71 11.39
N ALA A 398 -26.64 -14.20 10.35
CA ALA A 398 -26.73 -13.65 9.01
C ALA A 398 -28.12 -13.88 8.40
N HIS A 399 -28.53 -12.97 7.53
CA HIS A 399 -29.67 -13.14 6.65
C HIS A 399 -29.47 -14.37 5.76
N ARG A 400 -30.58 -14.93 5.28
CA ARG A 400 -30.54 -16.12 4.40
C ARG A 400 -29.64 -15.87 3.20
N GLY A 401 -28.66 -16.75 3.00
CA GLY A 401 -27.71 -16.68 1.88
C GLY A 401 -26.52 -15.75 2.10
N ALA A 402 -26.46 -15.04 3.24
CA ALA A 402 -25.30 -14.26 3.64
C ALA A 402 -24.34 -15.07 4.51
N ARG A 403 -23.08 -14.65 4.54
CA ARG A 403 -22.05 -15.11 5.47
C ARG A 403 -21.29 -13.92 6.04
N PHE A 404 -20.70 -14.07 7.22
CA PHE A 404 -19.81 -13.08 7.79
C PHE A 404 -18.39 -13.23 7.26
N THR A 405 -17.68 -12.12 7.09
CA THR A 405 -16.22 -12.10 7.00
C THR A 405 -15.60 -12.46 8.35
N ALA A 406 -14.31 -12.83 8.35
CA ALA A 406 -13.56 -12.97 9.60
C ALA A 406 -13.72 -11.70 10.47
N PRO A 407 -13.95 -11.85 11.79
CA PRO A 407 -14.06 -10.70 12.69
C PRO A 407 -12.73 -9.95 12.82
N SER A 408 -12.80 -8.64 13.01
CA SER A 408 -11.64 -7.77 13.27
C SER A 408 -11.89 -6.93 14.51
N TRP A 409 -10.87 -6.75 15.34
CA TRP A 409 -10.88 -5.84 16.48
C TRP A 409 -10.07 -4.58 16.18
N SER A 410 -10.51 -3.43 16.68
CA SER A 410 -9.71 -2.21 16.79
C SER A 410 -9.13 -2.07 18.20
N GLY A 411 -8.11 -1.21 18.37
CA GLY A 411 -7.38 -1.04 19.64
C GLY A 411 -8.24 -0.58 20.81
N ASP A 412 -9.36 0.10 20.53
CA ASP A 412 -10.37 0.51 21.52
C ASP A 412 -11.31 -0.63 21.98
N GLY A 413 -11.12 -1.86 21.48
CA GLY A 413 -11.96 -3.01 21.77
C GLY A 413 -13.27 -3.04 20.99
N THR A 414 -13.43 -2.24 19.93
CA THR A 414 -14.58 -2.36 19.04
C THR A 414 -14.42 -3.58 18.12
N LEU A 415 -15.48 -4.42 18.04
CA LEU A 415 -15.54 -5.59 17.16
C LEU A 415 -16.26 -5.23 15.85
N TRP A 416 -15.66 -5.64 14.73
CA TRP A 416 -16.10 -5.36 13.37
C TRP A 416 -16.29 -6.67 12.60
N ALA A 417 -17.37 -6.76 11.82
CA ALA A 417 -17.59 -7.85 10.88
C ALA A 417 -18.47 -7.38 9.73
N VAL A 418 -18.23 -7.88 8.52
CA VAL A 418 -19.10 -7.61 7.37
C VAL A 418 -19.97 -8.82 7.11
N GLU A 419 -21.27 -8.62 7.10
CA GLU A 419 -22.23 -9.58 6.57
C GLU A 419 -22.32 -9.40 5.07
N SER A 420 -22.20 -10.48 4.29
CA SER A 420 -22.00 -10.39 2.85
C SER A 420 -22.75 -11.47 2.09
N THR A 421 -23.44 -11.06 1.02
CA THR A 421 -24.01 -11.92 -0.02
C THR A 421 -23.21 -11.73 -1.32
N LYS A 422 -23.67 -12.32 -2.42
CA LYS A 422 -23.07 -12.08 -3.74
C LYS A 422 -23.25 -10.63 -4.23
N ASP A 423 -24.35 -9.98 -3.86
CA ASP A 423 -24.78 -8.73 -4.48
C ASP A 423 -25.00 -7.59 -3.45
N ALA A 424 -24.86 -7.86 -2.15
CA ALA A 424 -25.05 -6.89 -1.08
C ALA A 424 -24.19 -7.21 0.16
N SER A 425 -23.88 -6.18 0.96
CA SER A 425 -23.20 -6.35 2.24
C SER A 425 -23.60 -5.30 3.29
N TRP A 426 -23.35 -5.60 4.56
CA TRP A 426 -23.61 -4.73 5.71
C TRP A 426 -22.44 -4.78 6.69
N LEU A 427 -21.92 -3.61 7.08
CA LEU A 427 -20.91 -3.50 8.12
C LEU A 427 -21.57 -3.47 9.51
N TRP A 428 -21.20 -4.42 10.36
CA TRP A 428 -21.63 -4.53 11.74
C TRP A 428 -20.49 -4.13 12.69
N VAL A 429 -20.86 -3.38 13.73
CA VAL A 429 -19.93 -2.79 14.70
C VAL A 429 -20.46 -2.98 16.11
N ARG A 430 -19.64 -3.50 17.01
CA ARG A 430 -19.97 -3.65 18.44
C ARG A 430 -18.88 -3.03 19.30
N ARG A 431 -19.16 -1.85 19.83
CA ARG A 431 -18.33 -1.19 20.85
C ARG A 431 -18.37 -1.96 22.18
N PRO A 432 -17.33 -1.89 23.02
CA PRO A 432 -17.33 -2.52 24.34
C PRO A 432 -18.57 -2.16 25.18
N GLY A 433 -19.22 -3.16 25.76
CA GLY A 433 -20.40 -2.97 26.62
C GLY A 433 -21.67 -2.49 25.90
N LYS A 434 -21.69 -2.42 24.57
CA LYS A 434 -22.84 -1.98 23.77
C LYS A 434 -23.34 -3.11 22.85
N PRO A 435 -24.63 -3.10 22.46
CA PRO A 435 -25.13 -4.03 21.44
C PRO A 435 -24.50 -3.74 20.07
N PRO A 436 -24.44 -4.74 19.16
CA PRO A 436 -23.98 -4.53 17.80
C PRO A 436 -24.97 -3.62 17.04
N VAL A 437 -24.43 -2.71 16.25
CA VAL A 437 -25.18 -1.79 15.36
C VAL A 437 -24.63 -1.88 13.94
N ARG A 438 -25.42 -1.46 12.94
CA ARG A 438 -24.93 -1.31 11.57
C ARG A 438 -24.31 0.07 11.38
N ALA A 439 -23.27 0.15 10.56
CA ALA A 439 -22.78 1.43 10.06
C ALA A 439 -23.91 2.15 9.32
N ALA A 440 -24.06 3.46 9.56
CA ALA A 440 -25.13 4.26 8.96
C ALA A 440 -24.89 4.43 7.46
N HIS A 441 -23.64 4.70 7.09
CA HIS A 441 -23.21 4.75 5.71
C HIS A 441 -22.13 3.69 5.43
N TRP A 442 -22.38 2.87 4.40
CA TRP A 442 -21.51 1.77 4.00
C TRP A 442 -21.35 1.76 2.47
N GLY A 443 -20.17 2.17 1.99
CA GLY A 443 -19.91 2.39 0.56
C GLY A 443 -19.88 1.11 -0.28
N LEU A 444 -19.82 -0.06 0.35
CA LEU A 444 -19.80 -1.36 -0.32
C LEU A 444 -21.14 -2.10 -0.21
N GLY A 445 -22.22 -1.42 0.19
CA GLY A 445 -23.52 -2.05 0.45
C GLY A 445 -24.13 -2.83 -0.71
N GLY A 446 -23.81 -2.47 -1.96
CA GLY A 446 -24.21 -3.18 -3.18
C GLY A 446 -23.15 -4.12 -3.74
N ARG A 447 -22.18 -4.56 -2.94
CA ARG A 447 -21.05 -5.40 -3.37
C ARG A 447 -20.83 -6.57 -2.42
N GLN A 448 -20.33 -7.68 -2.97
CA GLN A 448 -19.78 -8.76 -2.15
C GLN A 448 -18.45 -8.33 -1.54
N VAL A 449 -18.37 -8.45 -0.21
CA VAL A 449 -17.15 -8.28 0.56
C VAL A 449 -16.67 -9.64 1.04
N LEU A 450 -15.37 -9.90 0.91
CA LEU A 450 -14.71 -11.18 1.17
C LEU A 450 -13.82 -11.13 2.42
N ALA A 451 -13.22 -9.99 2.71
CA ALA A 451 -12.42 -9.76 3.92
C ALA A 451 -12.54 -8.29 4.35
N PHE A 452 -12.48 -8.03 5.65
CA PHE A 452 -12.50 -6.68 6.24
C PHE A 452 -11.65 -6.66 7.51
N HIS A 453 -10.58 -5.87 7.51
CA HIS A 453 -9.65 -5.74 8.64
C HIS A 453 -9.37 -4.29 8.96
N VAL A 454 -9.69 -3.87 10.18
CA VAL A 454 -9.39 -2.53 10.68
C VAL A 454 -7.89 -2.41 10.97
N ALA A 455 -7.32 -1.24 10.68
CA ALA A 455 -5.95 -0.89 11.02
C ALA A 455 -5.82 -0.65 12.53
N ARG A 456 -4.58 -0.72 13.05
CA ARG A 456 -4.32 -0.47 14.48
C ARG A 456 -4.63 0.97 14.89
N ASP A 457 -4.54 1.90 13.95
CA ASP A 457 -4.92 3.31 14.11
C ASP A 457 -6.43 3.56 14.24
N GLY A 458 -7.28 2.56 13.98
CA GLY A 458 -8.74 2.67 14.12
C GLY A 458 -9.45 3.55 13.08
N VAL A 459 -8.71 4.21 12.19
CA VAL A 459 -9.25 5.14 11.18
C VAL A 459 -9.26 4.54 9.78
N ARG A 460 -8.42 3.54 9.52
CA ARG A 460 -8.32 2.90 8.19
C ARG A 460 -8.76 1.44 8.26
N ALA A 461 -9.29 0.93 7.15
CA ALA A 461 -9.65 -0.49 7.01
C ALA A 461 -9.18 -1.04 5.67
N ALA A 462 -8.64 -2.25 5.66
CA ALA A 462 -8.30 -2.97 4.45
C ALA A 462 -9.42 -3.97 4.12
N VAL A 463 -9.86 -3.99 2.87
CA VAL A 463 -11.04 -4.73 2.43
C VAL A 463 -10.75 -5.47 1.13
N ILE A 464 -11.26 -6.69 1.00
CA ILE A 464 -11.36 -7.37 -0.29
C ILE A 464 -12.82 -7.34 -0.72
N ALA A 465 -13.12 -6.70 -1.85
CA ALA A 465 -14.47 -6.62 -2.40
C ALA A 465 -14.49 -7.05 -3.87
N ARG A 466 -15.62 -7.61 -4.35
CA ARG A 466 -15.81 -7.82 -5.78
C ARG A 466 -16.14 -6.52 -6.49
N ILE A 467 -15.22 -6.08 -7.33
CA ILE A 467 -15.34 -4.92 -8.20
C ILE A 467 -15.04 -5.40 -9.62
N ASP A 468 -15.93 -5.09 -10.56
CA ASP A 468 -15.86 -5.54 -11.96
C ASP A 468 -15.68 -7.06 -12.11
N GLY A 469 -16.38 -7.81 -11.25
CA GLY A 469 -16.36 -9.27 -11.22
C GLY A 469 -15.15 -9.90 -10.52
N ARG A 470 -14.16 -9.11 -10.08
CA ARG A 470 -12.89 -9.60 -9.50
C ARG A 470 -12.73 -9.19 -8.04
N PRO A 471 -12.14 -10.04 -7.18
CA PRO A 471 -11.71 -9.67 -5.83
C PRO A 471 -10.57 -8.65 -5.86
N GLN A 472 -10.82 -7.42 -5.43
CA GLN A 472 -9.83 -6.33 -5.41
C GLN A 472 -9.60 -5.84 -3.97
N VAL A 473 -8.34 -5.48 -3.67
CA VAL A 473 -7.98 -4.83 -2.39
C VAL A 473 -8.37 -3.36 -2.43
N GLN A 474 -9.08 -2.91 -1.41
CA GLN A 474 -9.50 -1.53 -1.20
C GLN A 474 -9.07 -1.06 0.18
N LEU A 475 -8.71 0.22 0.29
CA LEU A 475 -8.49 0.90 1.55
C LEU A 475 -9.70 1.78 1.85
N GLY A 476 -10.41 1.47 2.93
CA GLY A 476 -11.54 2.23 3.45
C GLY A 476 -11.11 3.21 4.53
N ARG A 477 -11.82 4.34 4.58
CA ARG A 477 -11.74 5.32 5.68
C ARG A 477 -12.91 5.10 6.63
N ILE A 478 -12.62 5.07 7.93
CA ILE A 478 -13.60 5.05 9.02
C ILE A 478 -13.68 6.46 9.59
N ALA A 479 -14.81 7.14 9.36
CA ALA A 479 -15.10 8.47 9.85
C ALA A 479 -16.37 8.47 10.70
N HIS A 480 -16.57 9.51 11.50
CA HIS A 480 -17.81 9.74 12.21
C HIS A 480 -18.44 11.03 11.71
N ASP A 481 -19.72 10.98 11.39
CA ASP A 481 -20.50 12.17 11.06
C ASP A 481 -20.72 13.02 12.33
N PRO A 482 -21.10 14.31 12.19
CA PRO A 482 -21.32 15.20 13.34
C PRO A 482 -22.37 14.70 14.36
N ASP A 483 -23.29 13.82 13.93
CA ASP A 483 -24.29 13.17 14.80
C ASP A 483 -23.74 11.92 15.52
N GLY A 484 -22.47 11.59 15.31
CA GLY A 484 -21.78 10.41 15.87
C GLY A 484 -22.07 9.11 15.13
N SER A 485 -22.82 9.17 14.03
CA SER A 485 -23.04 8.01 13.17
C SER A 485 -21.76 7.65 12.39
N LEU A 486 -21.64 6.37 12.06
CA LEU A 486 -20.43 5.83 11.47
C LEU A 486 -20.52 5.89 9.93
N ASP A 487 -19.56 6.59 9.32
CA ASP A 487 -19.35 6.65 7.88
C ASP A 487 -18.15 5.78 7.47
N VAL A 488 -18.43 4.71 6.74
CA VAL A 488 -17.41 3.91 6.03
C VAL A 488 -17.80 3.82 4.56
N GLY A 489 -17.97 4.99 3.94
CA GLY A 489 -18.38 5.16 2.55
C GLY A 489 -17.25 5.24 1.52
N SER A 490 -16.08 5.69 1.94
CA SER A 490 -15.00 6.10 1.02
C SER A 490 -13.91 5.05 0.91
N PHE A 491 -13.77 4.47 -0.28
CA PHE A 491 -12.79 3.43 -0.58
C PHE A 491 -11.85 3.86 -1.71
N LEU A 492 -10.57 3.55 -1.55
CA LEU A 492 -9.55 3.75 -2.57
C LEU A 492 -8.92 2.41 -2.98
N PRO A 493 -8.78 2.15 -4.29
CA PRO A 493 -7.97 1.04 -4.77
C PRO A 493 -6.47 1.33 -4.51
N VAL A 494 -5.80 0.38 -3.85
CA VAL A 494 -4.40 0.54 -3.40
C VAL A 494 -3.40 0.13 -4.47
N SER A 495 -3.71 -0.89 -5.27
CA SER A 495 -2.83 -1.40 -6.33
C SER A 495 -3.62 -2.03 -7.48
N SER A 496 -3.13 -1.86 -8.70
CA SER A 496 -3.65 -2.50 -9.92
C SER A 496 -2.81 -3.71 -10.38
N GLU A 497 -1.77 -4.09 -9.63
CA GLU A 497 -0.85 -5.17 -10.01
C GLU A 497 -1.41 -6.58 -9.70
N LEU A 498 -2.26 -6.69 -8.68
CA LEU A 498 -2.98 -7.92 -8.36
C LEU A 498 -4.23 -8.05 -9.23
N GLN A 499 -4.39 -9.22 -9.87
CA GLN A 499 -5.61 -9.57 -10.60
C GLN A 499 -6.73 -10.01 -9.67
N ASP A 500 -6.39 -10.81 -8.65
CA ASP A 500 -7.33 -11.34 -7.66
C ASP A 500 -6.65 -11.36 -6.28
N ALA A 501 -7.40 -10.97 -5.25
CA ALA A 501 -7.01 -11.11 -3.85
C ALA A 501 -7.82 -12.22 -3.15
N VAL A 502 -7.17 -12.93 -2.23
CA VAL A 502 -7.74 -14.06 -1.49
C VAL A 502 -7.95 -13.69 -0.02
N ASP A 503 -6.92 -13.21 0.64
CA ASP A 503 -6.95 -12.79 2.04
C ASP A 503 -5.91 -11.69 2.29
N LEU A 504 -6.07 -10.92 3.37
CA LEU A 504 -5.13 -9.87 3.75
C LEU A 504 -5.03 -9.67 5.26
N SER A 505 -3.89 -9.16 5.71
CA SER A 505 -3.69 -8.70 7.09
C SER A 505 -2.77 -7.48 7.11
N TRP A 506 -2.94 -6.62 8.11
CA TRP A 506 -2.02 -5.50 8.34
C TRP A 506 -0.68 -6.03 8.84
N ARG A 507 0.39 -5.78 8.08
CA ARG A 507 1.76 -6.11 8.50
C ARG A 507 2.28 -5.09 9.50
N ASP A 508 2.05 -3.83 9.18
CA ASP A 508 2.36 -2.63 9.96
C ASP A 508 1.44 -1.50 9.48
N TYR A 509 1.59 -0.31 10.03
CA TYR A 509 0.76 0.83 9.67
C TYR A 509 0.85 1.28 8.21
N ASN A 510 1.86 0.83 7.44
CA ASN A 510 2.09 1.25 6.06
C ASN A 510 1.98 0.10 5.05
N THR A 511 1.85 -1.14 5.51
CA THR A 511 2.00 -2.32 4.67
C THR A 511 0.94 -3.36 4.96
N LEU A 512 0.30 -3.88 3.91
CA LEU A 512 -0.55 -5.06 3.99
C LEU A 512 0.26 -6.29 3.57
N ALA A 513 0.08 -7.40 4.29
CA ALA A 513 0.40 -8.73 3.78
C ALA A 513 -0.84 -9.26 3.05
N VAL A 514 -0.70 -9.62 1.78
CA VAL A 514 -1.82 -10.00 0.91
C VAL A 514 -1.53 -11.34 0.24
N LEU A 515 -2.49 -12.26 0.26
CA LEU A 515 -2.52 -13.40 -0.64
C LEU A 515 -3.27 -13.03 -1.90
N GLY A 516 -2.65 -13.20 -3.05
CA GLY A 516 -3.29 -12.88 -4.33
C GLY A 516 -2.55 -13.45 -5.53
N ARG A 517 -3.02 -13.12 -6.72
CA ARG A 517 -2.38 -13.49 -7.98
C ARG A 517 -2.05 -12.23 -8.76
N ALA A 518 -0.78 -11.95 -9.00
CA ALA A 518 -0.40 -10.86 -9.91
C ALA A 518 -0.56 -11.28 -11.37
N LYS A 519 -0.58 -10.32 -12.31
CA LYS A 519 -0.80 -10.62 -13.74
C LYS A 519 0.18 -11.63 -14.34
N ARG A 520 1.41 -11.67 -13.80
CA ARG A 520 2.50 -12.54 -14.25
C ARG A 520 2.49 -13.94 -13.62
N ASP A 521 1.64 -14.17 -12.62
CA ASP A 521 1.68 -15.38 -11.80
C ASP A 521 0.48 -16.29 -12.12
N SER A 522 0.72 -17.60 -12.18
CA SER A 522 -0.33 -18.61 -12.40
C SER A 522 -0.93 -19.13 -11.10
N GLN A 523 -0.29 -18.87 -9.96
CA GLN A 523 -0.68 -19.36 -8.63
C GLN A 523 -0.89 -18.20 -7.65
N THR A 524 -1.68 -18.45 -6.61
CA THR A 524 -1.81 -17.52 -5.48
C THR A 524 -0.51 -17.50 -4.69
N LEU A 525 0.07 -16.33 -4.53
CA LEU A 525 1.31 -16.09 -3.79
C LEU A 525 1.10 -14.98 -2.75
N PRO A 526 1.91 -14.95 -1.69
CA PRO A 526 1.93 -13.85 -0.74
C PRO A 526 2.76 -12.66 -1.26
N PHE A 527 2.27 -11.46 -0.97
CA PHE A 527 2.90 -10.20 -1.31
C PHE A 527 2.86 -9.25 -0.11
N LEU A 528 3.86 -8.38 -0.01
CA LEU A 528 3.76 -7.14 0.75
C LEU A 528 3.25 -6.04 -0.18
N MET A 529 2.18 -5.38 0.24
CA MET A 529 1.55 -4.28 -0.50
C MET A 529 1.67 -3.00 0.33
N PRO A 530 2.58 -2.08 -0.04
CA PRO A 530 2.60 -0.75 0.53
C PRO A 530 1.27 -0.04 0.24
N ILE A 531 0.63 0.51 1.27
CA ILE A 531 -0.66 1.22 1.11
C ILE A 531 -0.51 2.55 0.38
N SER A 532 0.72 2.98 0.24
CA SER A 532 1.11 4.26 -0.35
C SER A 532 1.10 4.25 -1.89
N GLY A 533 0.71 3.13 -2.51
CA GLY A 533 0.58 2.97 -3.96
C GLY A 533 1.88 2.56 -4.68
N SER A 534 2.95 2.29 -3.93
CA SER A 534 4.20 1.73 -4.48
C SER A 534 4.01 0.29 -4.96
N ALA A 535 4.94 -0.22 -5.76
CA ALA A 535 4.89 -1.58 -6.29
C ALA A 535 4.79 -2.65 -5.20
N ILE A 536 4.08 -3.74 -5.48
CA ILE A 536 3.98 -4.88 -4.56
C ILE A 536 5.29 -5.69 -4.56
N ILE A 537 5.65 -6.22 -3.39
CA ILE A 537 6.89 -6.98 -3.20
C ILE A 537 6.53 -8.45 -2.97
N PRO A 538 7.01 -9.39 -3.80
CA PRO A 538 6.83 -10.83 -3.55
C PRO A 538 7.38 -11.24 -2.18
N LEU A 539 6.70 -12.15 -1.49
CA LEU A 539 7.09 -12.59 -0.15
C LEU A 539 7.40 -14.09 -0.09
N GLY A 540 8.59 -14.39 0.42
CA GLY A 540 9.14 -15.72 0.64
C GLY A 540 9.37 -16.52 -0.63
N VAL A 541 9.93 -17.72 -0.45
CA VAL A 541 10.19 -18.68 -1.53
C VAL A 541 9.77 -20.09 -1.12
N GLY A 542 9.56 -20.95 -2.12
CA GLY A 542 9.16 -22.35 -1.91
C GLY A 542 7.67 -22.60 -2.17
N SER A 543 7.29 -23.88 -2.16
CA SER A 543 5.91 -24.28 -2.42
C SER A 543 5.06 -24.12 -1.16
N LEU A 544 3.94 -23.42 -1.30
CA LEU A 544 2.96 -23.23 -0.23
C LEU A 544 1.74 -24.15 -0.38
N GLY A 545 1.60 -24.97 -1.42
CA GLY A 545 0.34 -25.67 -1.70
C GLY A 545 -0.75 -24.70 -2.16
N GLU A 546 -1.92 -24.71 -1.51
CA GLU A 546 -3.04 -23.79 -1.76
C GLU A 546 -3.22 -22.80 -0.59
N PRO A 547 -2.56 -21.63 -0.60
CA PRO A 547 -2.74 -20.60 0.42
C PRO A 547 -4.21 -20.15 0.52
N ARG A 548 -4.72 -20.05 1.74
CA ARG A 548 -6.13 -19.68 2.02
C ARG A 548 -6.25 -18.48 2.95
N THR A 549 -5.40 -18.39 3.96
CA THR A 549 -5.45 -17.31 4.96
C THR A 549 -4.05 -16.77 5.26
N ILE A 550 -3.97 -15.49 5.65
CA ILE A 550 -2.72 -14.83 6.02
C ILE A 550 -2.88 -14.00 7.28
N ALA A 551 -1.91 -14.13 8.20
CA ALA A 551 -1.85 -13.32 9.40
C ALA A 551 -0.52 -12.58 9.48
N ALA A 552 -0.61 -11.31 9.85
CA ALA A 552 0.54 -10.46 10.07
C ALA A 552 0.24 -9.50 11.22
N ALA A 553 1.30 -9.07 11.90
CA ALA A 553 1.28 -8.01 12.90
C ALA A 553 2.66 -7.33 12.95
N PRO A 554 2.75 -6.10 13.49
CA PRO A 554 4.03 -5.41 13.65
C PRO A 554 5.04 -6.27 14.42
N GLY A 555 6.23 -6.45 13.87
CA GLY A 555 7.31 -7.22 14.49
C GLY A 555 7.12 -8.75 14.58
N ALA A 556 5.93 -9.28 14.28
CA ALA A 556 5.66 -10.73 14.31
C ALA A 556 6.20 -11.44 13.04
N PRO A 557 6.32 -12.78 13.00
CA PRO A 557 6.43 -13.49 11.72
C PRO A 557 5.12 -13.42 10.93
N ILE A 558 5.20 -13.47 9.59
CA ILE A 558 4.00 -13.66 8.76
C ILE A 558 3.65 -15.14 8.75
N LEU A 559 2.36 -15.44 8.91
CA LEU A 559 1.81 -16.79 8.91
C LEU A 559 0.84 -16.96 7.73
N ILE A 560 0.88 -18.12 7.09
CA ILE A 560 -0.03 -18.50 6.01
C ILE A 560 -0.73 -19.79 6.39
N GLY A 561 -2.06 -19.77 6.45
CA GLY A 561 -2.86 -20.98 6.47
C GLY A 561 -3.01 -21.51 5.05
N THR A 562 -2.58 -22.75 4.82
CA THR A 562 -2.58 -23.38 3.51
C THR A 562 -3.12 -24.80 3.56
N ARG A 563 -3.60 -25.29 2.42
CA ARG A 563 -3.92 -26.69 2.22
C ARG A 563 -2.89 -27.35 1.32
N SER A 564 -2.27 -28.43 1.78
CA SER A 564 -1.32 -29.24 1.01
C SER A 564 -1.62 -30.72 1.17
N SER A 565 -1.70 -31.46 0.06
CA SER A 565 -2.02 -32.90 0.06
C SER A 565 -3.27 -33.26 0.88
N GLY A 566 -4.29 -32.40 0.82
CA GLY A 566 -5.56 -32.59 1.53
C GLY A 566 -5.56 -32.18 3.01
N LYS A 567 -4.42 -31.76 3.59
CA LYS A 567 -4.27 -31.38 5.01
C LYS A 567 -4.06 -29.88 5.16
N ASP A 568 -4.63 -29.32 6.23
CA ASP A 568 -4.40 -27.93 6.61
C ASP A 568 -3.07 -27.79 7.35
N GLN A 569 -2.29 -26.76 7.00
CA GLN A 569 -1.00 -26.45 7.61
C GLN A 569 -0.85 -24.93 7.78
N ILE A 570 -0.17 -24.53 8.86
CA ILE A 570 0.35 -23.17 9.00
C ILE A 570 1.80 -23.15 8.54
N CYS A 571 2.08 -22.29 7.59
CA CYS A 571 3.42 -21.92 7.17
C CYS A 571 3.85 -20.63 7.85
N ARG A 572 5.09 -20.58 8.34
CA ARG A 572 5.72 -19.37 8.87
C ARG A 572 6.95 -19.01 8.05
N GLN A 573 7.21 -17.72 7.97
CA GLN A 573 8.44 -17.22 7.38
C GLN A 573 9.63 -17.56 8.28
N SER A 574 10.73 -18.09 7.73
CA SER A 574 11.88 -18.50 8.56
C SER A 574 12.66 -17.32 9.14
N ALA A 575 12.70 -16.18 8.42
CA ALA A 575 13.32 -14.94 8.87
C ALA A 575 12.42 -13.74 8.51
N PRO A 576 11.65 -13.18 9.47
CA PRO A 576 10.67 -12.13 9.21
C PRO A 576 11.22 -10.83 8.61
N SER A 577 12.52 -10.60 8.75
CA SER A 577 13.24 -9.45 8.20
C SER A 577 13.71 -9.64 6.75
N ASN A 578 13.73 -10.88 6.24
CA ASN A 578 14.19 -11.21 4.90
C ASN A 578 13.00 -11.66 4.04
N SER A 579 12.60 -10.82 3.09
CA SER A 579 11.46 -11.07 2.19
C SER A 579 11.65 -12.27 1.27
N TYR A 580 12.84 -12.83 1.11
CA TYR A 580 13.10 -14.03 0.28
C TYR A 580 13.30 -15.30 1.12
N SER A 581 13.04 -15.25 2.42
CA SER A 581 13.20 -16.41 3.28
C SER A 581 12.21 -17.53 2.93
N PRO A 582 12.62 -18.80 3.04
CA PRO A 582 11.76 -19.93 2.72
C PRO A 582 10.58 -20.03 3.69
N TRP A 583 9.48 -20.56 3.18
CA TRP A 583 8.32 -20.93 3.99
C TRP A 583 8.55 -22.27 4.71
N LEU A 584 8.33 -22.29 6.02
CA LEU A 584 8.34 -23.50 6.83
C LEU A 584 6.90 -23.84 7.19
N CYS A 585 6.40 -25.01 6.78
CA CYS A 585 5.01 -25.45 7.01
C CYS A 585 4.88 -26.63 7.99
N PRO A 586 5.43 -26.54 9.22
CA PRO A 586 5.51 -27.69 10.12
C PRO A 586 4.22 -27.97 10.88
N THR A 587 3.34 -26.97 11.04
CA THR A 587 2.24 -27.02 12.01
C THR A 587 0.93 -27.45 11.36
N PRO A 588 0.32 -28.59 11.73
CA PRO A 588 -1.02 -28.95 11.30
C PRO A 588 -2.05 -28.07 12.00
N ALA A 589 -2.52 -27.03 11.34
CA ALA A 589 -3.50 -26.06 11.86
C ALA A 589 -3.99 -25.17 10.70
N LYS A 590 -4.98 -24.32 10.98
CA LYS A 590 -5.52 -23.33 10.03
C LYS A 590 -5.90 -22.03 10.73
N ASP A 591 -6.38 -21.06 9.95
CA ASP A 591 -6.90 -19.76 10.40
C ASP A 591 -5.97 -19.06 11.41
N PRO A 592 -4.71 -18.76 11.03
CA PRO A 592 -3.83 -18.03 11.90
C PRO A 592 -4.36 -16.62 12.11
N SER A 593 -4.16 -16.06 13.31
CA SER A 593 -4.44 -14.67 13.61
C SER A 593 -3.53 -14.14 14.72
N TYR A 594 -3.25 -12.84 14.70
CA TYR A 594 -2.56 -12.15 15.78
C TYR A 594 -3.57 -11.30 16.57
N PRO A 595 -3.40 -11.17 17.90
CA PRO A 595 -4.18 -10.22 18.66
C PRO A 595 -3.87 -8.78 18.22
N ARG A 596 -4.83 -7.90 18.45
CA ARG A 596 -4.73 -6.48 18.14
C ARG A 596 -4.35 -5.70 19.38
#